data_AF-A0A8H3X2H5-F1
#
_entry.id   AF-A0A8H3X2H5-F1
#
_cell.length_a   1.000
_cell.length_b   1.000
_cell.length_c   1.000
_cell.angle_alpha   90.00
_cell.angle_beta   90.00
_cell.angle_gamma   90.00
#
_symmetry.space_group_name_H-M   'P 1'
#
loop_
_entity.id
_entity.type
_entity.pdbx_description
1 polymer ?
#
loop_
_entity_poly.entity_id
_entity_poly.type
_entity_poly.pdbx_seq_one_letter_code
_entity_poly.pdbx_strand_id
1 'polypeptide(L)'
;MMDLNSKKSNEPKNKTLCISNNNNANKDEMNKANQITKLRQKWECKICNKICYIDGDRYLELTPYQLQIWAKDIIKKNTTIDTPPVYPIFNIFYE
;
A
#
# COMPACT_ATOMS: atom_id res chain seq x y z
N MET A 1 -28.38 -57.87 17.22
CA MET A 1 -27.51 -56.67 17.10
C MET A 1 -28.36 -55.49 17.50
N MET A 2 -27.94 -54.75 18.53
CA MET A 2 -28.69 -53.65 19.14
C MET A 2 -28.14 -52.32 18.61
N ASP A 3 -29.04 -51.42 18.22
CA ASP A 3 -28.76 -50.06 17.76
C ASP A 3 -28.14 -49.16 18.84
N LEU A 4 -27.10 -48.39 18.47
CA LEU A 4 -26.64 -47.19 19.17
C LEU A 4 -25.67 -46.39 18.27
N ASN A 5 -26.12 -45.28 17.68
CA ASN A 5 -25.64 -43.93 18.05
C ASN A 5 -26.04 -42.83 17.07
N SER A 6 -26.94 -41.98 17.55
CA SER A 6 -26.80 -40.51 17.68
C SER A 6 -25.72 -39.82 16.84
N LYS A 7 -26.12 -38.98 15.89
CA LYS A 7 -25.46 -37.70 15.61
C LYS A 7 -26.50 -36.60 15.36
N LYS A 8 -26.71 -35.78 16.41
CA LYS A 8 -27.35 -34.47 16.35
C LYS A 8 -26.60 -33.59 15.33
N SER A 9 -27.29 -33.17 14.27
CA SER A 9 -26.82 -32.13 13.37
C SER A 9 -26.92 -30.77 14.08
N ASN A 10 -25.80 -30.28 14.60
CA ASN A 10 -25.71 -28.89 15.03
C ASN A 10 -25.36 -28.04 13.80
N GLU A 11 -26.40 -27.43 13.23
CA GLU A 11 -26.28 -26.41 12.18
C GLU A 11 -25.74 -25.12 12.81
N PRO A 12 -24.54 -24.62 12.42
CA PRO A 12 -24.08 -23.34 12.90
C PRO A 12 -24.83 -22.23 12.16
N LYS A 13 -25.63 -21.49 12.94
CA LYS A 13 -26.36 -20.27 12.54
C LYS A 13 -25.48 -19.38 11.66
N ASN A 14 -25.90 -19.19 10.43
CA ASN A 14 -25.31 -18.25 9.48
C ASN A 14 -25.29 -16.85 10.10
N LYS A 15 -24.12 -16.43 10.59
CA LYS A 15 -23.87 -15.01 10.89
C LYS A 15 -23.95 -14.29 9.55
N THR A 16 -25.00 -13.48 9.38
CA THR A 16 -25.11 -12.50 8.30
C THR A 16 -23.87 -11.61 8.36
N LEU A 17 -22.86 -11.97 7.58
CA LEU A 17 -21.73 -11.10 7.30
C LEU A 17 -22.34 -9.91 6.57
N CYS A 18 -22.34 -8.73 7.20
CA CYS A 18 -22.51 -7.50 6.45
C CYS A 18 -21.38 -7.46 5.42
N ILE A 19 -21.66 -7.90 4.19
CA ILE A 19 -20.78 -7.69 3.04
C ILE A 19 -20.90 -6.21 2.71
N SER A 20 -20.21 -5.39 3.52
CA SER A 20 -19.94 -4.01 3.18
C SER A 20 -18.95 -4.04 2.03
N ASN A 21 -19.41 -3.71 0.82
CA ASN A 21 -18.67 -3.48 -0.43
C ASN A 21 -17.14 -3.75 -0.41
N ASN A 22 -16.70 -5.00 -0.24
CA ASN A 22 -15.27 -5.37 -0.21
C ASN A 22 -14.55 -5.16 -1.56
N ASN A 23 -15.30 -4.94 -2.65
CA ASN A 23 -14.72 -4.78 -3.98
C ASN A 23 -14.01 -3.42 -4.17
N ASN A 24 -14.46 -2.36 -3.47
CA ASN A 24 -13.84 -1.03 -3.62
C ASN A 24 -12.51 -0.94 -2.86
N ALA A 25 -12.47 -1.43 -1.61
CA ALA A 25 -11.30 -1.42 -0.76
C ALA A 25 -10.15 -2.22 -1.38
N ASN A 26 -10.47 -3.35 -2.03
CA ASN A 26 -9.48 -4.15 -2.74
C ASN A 26 -8.89 -3.40 -3.95
N LYS A 27 -9.71 -2.64 -4.69
CA LYS A 27 -9.25 -1.85 -5.82
C LYS A 27 -8.33 -0.70 -5.38
N ASP A 28 -8.65 -0.04 -4.27
CA ASP A 28 -7.85 1.06 -3.75
C ASP A 28 -6.49 0.58 -3.23
N GLU A 29 -6.46 -0.53 -2.51
CA GLU A 29 -5.20 -1.15 -2.08
C GLU A 29 -4.37 -1.65 -3.27
N MET A 30 -4.99 -2.26 -4.28
CA MET A 30 -4.30 -2.66 -5.51
C MET A 30 -3.72 -1.45 -6.27
N ASN A 31 -4.49 -0.36 -6.38
CA ASN A 31 -4.00 0.88 -6.98
C ASN A 31 -2.82 1.45 -6.21
N LYS A 32 -2.89 1.47 -4.87
CA LYS A 32 -1.81 1.94 -4.01
C LYS A 32 -0.55 1.08 -4.16
N ALA A 33 -0.69 -0.25 -4.14
CA ALA A 33 0.41 -1.17 -4.36
C ALA A 33 1.07 -0.95 -5.73
N ASN A 34 0.26 -0.76 -6.79
CA ASN A 34 0.76 -0.46 -8.13
C ASN A 34 1.56 0.86 -8.17
N GLN A 35 1.10 1.92 -7.50
CA GLN A 35 1.86 3.18 -7.44
C GLN A 35 3.16 3.03 -6.65
N ILE A 36 3.16 2.28 -5.54
CA ILE A 36 4.37 2.01 -4.75
C ILE A 36 5.42 1.26 -5.60
N THR A 37 5.00 0.24 -6.35
CA THR A 37 5.92 -0.51 -7.23
C THR A 37 6.54 0.40 -8.29
N LYS A 38 5.74 1.27 -8.93
CA LYS A 38 6.24 2.23 -9.91
C LYS A 38 7.22 3.22 -9.30
N LEU A 39 6.94 3.74 -8.10
CA LEU A 39 7.85 4.63 -7.38
C LEU A 39 9.18 3.93 -7.07
N ARG A 40 9.15 2.68 -6.60
CA ARG A 40 10.38 1.91 -6.32
C ARG A 40 11.21 1.71 -7.58
N GLN A 41 10.59 1.37 -8.70
CA GLN A 41 11.29 1.18 -9.97
C GLN A 41 11.89 2.48 -10.50
N LYS A 42 11.16 3.60 -10.40
CA LYS A 42 11.59 4.91 -10.89
C LYS A 42 12.78 5.45 -10.09
N TRP A 43 12.73 5.29 -8.78
CA TRP A 43 13.67 5.91 -7.83
C TRP A 43 14.69 4.92 -7.27
N GLU A 44 14.91 3.80 -7.94
CA GLU A 44 15.99 2.87 -7.59
C GLU A 44 17.35 3.53 -7.84
N CYS A 45 18.07 3.81 -6.76
CA CYS A 45 19.40 4.39 -6.82
C CYS A 45 20.45 3.28 -6.92
N LYS A 46 21.11 3.18 -8.09
CA LYS A 46 22.17 2.20 -8.34
C LYS A 46 23.43 2.42 -7.49
N ILE A 47 23.64 3.64 -7.00
CA ILE A 47 24.82 4.00 -6.19
C ILE A 47 24.61 3.54 -4.74
N CYS A 48 23.47 3.90 -4.15
CA CYS A 48 23.16 3.58 -2.76
C CYS A 48 22.57 2.16 -2.57
N ASN A 49 22.18 1.50 -3.67
CA ASN A 49 21.41 0.25 -3.68
C ASN A 49 20.13 0.34 -2.82
N LYS A 50 19.48 1.51 -2.88
CA LYS A 50 18.31 1.90 -2.09
C LYS A 50 17.33 2.70 -2.96
N ILE A 51 16.14 2.95 -2.45
CA ILE A 51 15.17 3.82 -3.13
C ILE A 51 15.42 5.26 -2.69
N CYS A 52 15.83 6.13 -3.61
CA CYS A 52 16.13 7.53 -3.31
C CYS A 52 15.49 8.47 -4.32
N TYR A 53 14.86 9.53 -3.84
CA TYR A 53 14.55 10.70 -4.66
C TYR A 53 15.84 11.49 -4.91
N ILE A 54 16.09 11.87 -6.16
CA ILE A 54 17.31 12.57 -6.57
C ILE A 54 16.89 13.92 -7.16
N ASP A 55 17.44 15.00 -6.62
CA ASP A 55 17.28 16.35 -7.13
C ASP A 55 18.65 17.02 -7.23
N GLY A 56 19.16 17.16 -8.46
CA GLY A 56 20.54 17.51 -8.72
C GLY A 56 21.50 16.50 -8.08
N ASP A 57 22.40 16.98 -7.22
CA ASP A 57 23.39 16.16 -6.51
C ASP A 57 22.91 15.67 -5.13
N ARG A 58 21.65 15.91 -4.79
CA ARG A 58 21.09 15.56 -3.47
C ARG A 58 20.27 14.28 -3.55
N TYR A 59 20.41 13.46 -2.50
CA TYR A 59 19.74 12.18 -2.38
C TYR A 59 18.87 12.16 -1.13
N LEU A 60 17.59 11.83 -1.29
CA LEU A 60 16.68 11.57 -0.19
C LEU A 60 16.28 10.10 -0.21
N GLU A 61 16.74 9.33 0.76
CA GLU A 61 16.31 7.94 0.94
C GLU A 61 14.80 7.89 1.25
N LEU A 62 14.07 7.12 0.45
CA LEU A 62 12.62 6.96 0.56
C LEU A 62 12.30 5.72 1.41
N THR A 63 11.82 5.97 2.62
CA THR A 63 11.28 4.95 3.51
C THR A 63 9.97 4.35 2.95
N PRO A 64 9.59 3.14 3.38
CA PRO A 64 8.28 2.56 3.05
C PRO A 64 7.10 3.46 3.41
N TYR A 65 7.23 4.28 4.46
CA TYR A 65 6.20 5.23 4.87
C TYR A 65 6.06 6.40 3.88
N GLN A 66 7.17 7.02 3.48
CA GLN A 66 7.18 8.07 2.45
C GLN A 66 6.61 7.55 1.12
N LEU A 67 6.98 6.34 0.69
CA LEU A 67 6.42 5.73 -0.53
C LEU A 67 4.90 5.56 -0.45
N GLN A 68 4.36 5.20 0.73
CA GLN A 68 2.92 5.09 0.93
C GLN A 68 2.20 6.44 0.86
N ILE A 69 2.78 7.50 1.42
CA ILE A 69 2.21 8.86 1.34
C ILE A 69 2.22 9.33 -0.11
N TRP A 70 3.35 9.17 -0.79
CA TRP A 70 3.49 9.59 -2.19
C TRP A 70 2.51 8.84 -3.10
N ALA A 71 2.39 7.52 -2.95
CA ALA A 71 1.41 6.73 -3.69
C ALA A 71 -0.04 7.21 -3.46
N LYS A 72 -0.40 7.53 -2.21
CA LYS A 72 -1.74 8.08 -1.88
C LYS A 72 -1.98 9.42 -2.56
N ASP A 73 -0.98 10.29 -2.61
CA ASP A 73 -1.12 11.61 -3.21
C ASP A 73 -1.14 11.58 -4.74
N ILE A 74 -0.48 10.60 -5.37
CA ILE A 74 -0.64 10.32 -6.80
C ILE A 74 -2.09 9.88 -7.10
N ILE A 75 -2.66 8.99 -6.29
CA ILE A 75 -4.06 8.53 -6.45
C ILE A 75 -5.04 9.70 -6.31
N LYS A 76 -4.79 10.60 -5.36
CA LYS A 76 -5.56 11.84 -5.16
C LYS A 76 -5.30 12.92 -6.22
N LYS A 77 -4.33 12.70 -7.13
CA LYS A 77 -3.88 13.66 -8.14
C LYS A 77 -3.30 14.96 -7.56
N ASN A 78 -2.76 14.89 -6.35
CA ASN A 78 -2.07 16.00 -5.70
C ASN A 78 -0.61 16.12 -6.17
N THR A 79 -0.03 15.02 -6.66
CA THR A 79 1.32 15.00 -7.22
C THR A 79 1.46 13.94 -8.31
N THR A 80 2.64 13.84 -8.92
CA THR A 80 3.01 12.87 -9.96
C THR A 80 4.06 11.89 -9.43
N ILE A 81 4.47 10.92 -10.25
CA ILE A 81 5.57 10.00 -9.93
C ILE A 81 6.95 10.69 -9.94
N ASP A 82 7.07 11.81 -10.65
CA ASP A 82 8.33 12.53 -10.87
C ASP A 82 8.57 13.62 -9.81
N THR A 83 7.51 14.08 -9.14
CA THR A 83 7.59 15.16 -8.13
C THR A 83 7.11 14.66 -6.77
N PRO A 84 7.91 14.79 -5.69
CA PRO A 84 7.49 14.37 -4.37
C PRO A 84 6.37 15.29 -3.84
N PRO A 85 5.50 14.78 -2.94
CA PRO A 85 4.49 15.62 -2.29
C PRO A 85 5.12 16.74 -1.44
N VAL A 86 4.39 17.85 -1.30
CA VAL A 86 4.84 19.02 -0.52
C VAL A 86 4.60 18.79 0.98
N TYR A 87 5.38 17.88 1.58
CA TYR A 87 5.45 17.70 3.03
C TYR A 87 6.88 17.82 3.54
N PRO A 88 7.10 18.27 4.79
CA PRO A 88 8.44 18.39 5.37
C PRO A 88 9.27 17.10 5.34
N ILE A 89 8.61 15.93 5.36
CA ILE A 89 9.28 14.63 5.28
C ILE A 89 9.90 14.34 3.90
N PHE A 90 9.55 15.10 2.87
CA PHE A 90 10.16 15.05 1.55
C PHE A 90 11.14 16.21 1.32
N ASN A 91 11.44 16.98 2.37
CA ASN A 91 12.33 18.11 2.25
C ASN A 91 13.79 17.64 2.12
N ILE A 92 14.37 17.86 0.95
CA ILE A 92 15.78 17.61 0.63
C ILE A 92 16.73 18.74 1.08
N PHE A 93 16.20 19.76 1.76
CA PHE A 93 16.96 20.91 2.27
C PHE A 93 17.47 20.72 3.72
N TYR A 94 17.24 19.58 4.36
CA TYR A 94 17.80 19.27 5.68
C TYR A 94 19.01 18.32 5.53
N GLU A 95 20.14 18.87 5.11
CA GLU A 95 21.49 18.37 5.42
C GLU A 95 22.28 19.50 6.09
#